data_AF-A0A1Q6JWD9-F1
#
_entry.id   AF-A0A1Q6JWD9-F1
#
_cell.length_a   1.000
_cell.length_b   1.000
_cell.length_c   1.000
_cell.angle_alpha   90.00
_cell.angle_beta   90.00
_cell.angle_gamma   90.00
#
_symmetry.space_group_name_H-M   'P 1'
#
loop_
_entity.id
_entity.type
_entity.pdbx_description
1 polymer ?
#
loop_
_entity_poly.entity_id
_entity_poly.type
_entity_poly.pdbx_seq_one_letter_code
_entity_poly.pdbx_strand_id
1 'polypeptide(L)'
;MYRDYVSNIVETGFINGIMKNEYSIEQIKEYIENAKESNITQEMEKIYSKIEKDYIGRSKTIEDIQKYLKEKVIKSCSMCENEIGLTTNYSEGNFVPLAISSDNARNFFWNQNVKMPICDVCKLILFCIPAGMTTITKTIKENGEYREKQVLSFVNFDTKVDMLYKTNINFGNKSRYENKNENPYSELILDIVEQDKQVSIWQLDNIFVVELEAEYGAYSRIEYFNIKRYISLFFKDYAKKTLSKIWDYRYKLQIVDYIMKNKDIKYIINDRLRAEMSKEEAKGAKKNGYNSFLATQIRMILNILKKEGNEVENIKKNDDKLYVIYNLGVQIHEELKSKGEDNKLDGYTYKMLNSIKAGNKKEFMDIVIRLHMAMGKDVSPIFIETMQTTGLDFESIGHSFLAGLISNKYEKKEEEKING
;
A
#
# COMPACT_ATOMS: atom_id res chain seq x y z
N MET A 1 -9.89 -22.27 -26.85
CA MET A 1 -9.22 -20.94 -26.69
C MET A 1 -9.48 -20.04 -27.88
N TYR A 2 -9.00 -20.35 -29.10
CA TYR A 2 -9.28 -19.49 -30.26
C TYR A 2 -10.78 -19.32 -30.54
N ARG A 3 -11.51 -20.44 -30.73
CA ARG A 3 -12.96 -20.41 -30.98
C ARG A 3 -13.76 -19.69 -29.90
N ASP A 4 -13.46 -19.97 -28.63
CA ASP A 4 -14.33 -19.54 -27.52
C ASP A 4 -14.05 -18.11 -27.03
N TYR A 5 -12.85 -17.58 -27.26
CA TYR A 5 -12.44 -16.28 -26.69
C TYR A 5 -11.86 -15.29 -27.71
N VAL A 6 -11.28 -15.77 -28.82
CA VAL A 6 -10.56 -14.92 -29.78
C VAL A 6 -11.37 -14.72 -31.07
N SER A 7 -12.07 -15.75 -31.55
CA SER A 7 -12.81 -15.71 -32.81
C SER A 7 -13.80 -14.55 -32.83
N ASN A 8 -14.64 -14.39 -31.80
CA ASN A 8 -15.58 -13.28 -31.76
C ASN A 8 -14.91 -11.89 -31.79
N ILE A 9 -13.68 -11.75 -31.27
CA ILE A 9 -12.93 -10.48 -31.33
C ILE A 9 -12.54 -10.19 -32.79
N VAL A 10 -12.04 -11.20 -33.50
CA VAL A 10 -11.71 -11.11 -34.93
C VAL A 10 -12.96 -10.78 -35.75
N GLU A 11 -14.05 -11.50 -35.51
CA GLU A 11 -15.32 -11.29 -36.22
C GLU A 11 -15.95 -9.92 -35.92
N THR A 12 -15.80 -9.40 -34.70
CA THR A 12 -16.20 -8.02 -34.36
C THR A 12 -15.40 -7.01 -35.19
N GLY A 13 -14.11 -7.26 -35.42
CA GLY A 13 -13.27 -6.44 -36.29
C GLY A 13 -13.78 -6.41 -37.73
N PHE A 14 -14.18 -7.56 -38.27
CA PHE A 14 -14.78 -7.65 -39.59
C PHE A 14 -16.14 -6.91 -39.68
N ILE A 15 -17.03 -7.12 -38.71
CA ILE A 15 -18.30 -6.38 -38.61
C ILE A 15 -18.06 -4.87 -38.56
N ASN A 16 -17.04 -4.41 -37.81
CA ASN A 16 -16.67 -3.00 -37.76
C ASN A 16 -16.25 -2.44 -39.13
N GLY A 17 -15.54 -3.23 -39.93
CA GLY A 17 -15.20 -2.82 -41.30
C GLY A 17 -16.43 -2.72 -42.21
N ILE A 18 -17.42 -3.62 -42.07
CA ILE A 18 -18.72 -3.49 -42.75
C ILE A 18 -19.39 -2.16 -42.36
N MET A 19 -19.39 -1.82 -41.07
CA MET A 19 -19.97 -0.56 -40.56
C MET A 19 -19.27 0.70 -41.09
N LYS A 20 -18.01 0.57 -41.53
CA LYS A 20 -17.18 1.66 -42.08
C LYS A 20 -17.14 1.68 -43.62
N ASN A 21 -17.92 0.83 -44.28
CA ASN A 21 -17.90 0.64 -45.74
C ASN A 21 -16.51 0.22 -46.27
N GLU A 22 -15.73 -0.54 -45.49
CA GLU A 22 -14.42 -1.05 -45.90
C GLU A 22 -14.51 -2.23 -46.88
N TYR A 23 -15.70 -2.84 -47.01
CA TYR A 23 -15.93 -4.03 -47.82
C TYR A 23 -17.09 -3.86 -48.79
N SER A 24 -16.94 -4.43 -49.99
CA SER A 24 -18.03 -4.67 -50.95
C SER A 24 -18.88 -5.89 -50.55
N ILE A 25 -20.06 -6.05 -51.16
CA ILE A 25 -20.94 -7.21 -50.92
C ILE A 25 -20.23 -8.52 -51.29
N GLU A 26 -19.45 -8.52 -52.37
CA GLU A 26 -18.67 -9.67 -52.83
C GLU A 26 -17.61 -10.05 -51.80
N GLN A 27 -16.85 -9.08 -51.28
CA GLN A 27 -15.86 -9.31 -50.23
C GLN A 27 -16.51 -9.81 -48.93
N ILE A 28 -17.70 -9.30 -48.58
CA ILE A 28 -18.43 -9.77 -47.41
C ILE A 28 -18.84 -11.23 -47.58
N LYS A 29 -19.34 -11.58 -48.77
CA LYS A 29 -19.75 -12.95 -49.09
C LYS A 29 -18.57 -13.93 -49.01
N GLU A 30 -17.45 -13.58 -49.65
CA GLU A 30 -16.23 -14.39 -49.64
C GLU A 30 -15.70 -14.59 -48.21
N TYR A 31 -15.67 -13.53 -47.41
CA TYR A 31 -15.24 -13.63 -46.01
C TYR A 31 -16.17 -14.56 -45.22
N ILE A 32 -17.49 -14.45 -45.36
CA ILE A 32 -18.46 -15.30 -44.66
C ILE A 32 -18.30 -16.78 -45.04
N GLU A 33 -18.08 -17.09 -46.32
CA GLU A 33 -17.85 -18.46 -46.79
C GLU A 33 -16.58 -19.05 -46.14
N ASN A 34 -15.47 -18.32 -46.17
CA ASN A 34 -14.21 -18.72 -45.54
C ASN A 34 -14.33 -18.84 -44.01
N ALA A 35 -15.09 -17.94 -43.37
CA ALA A 35 -15.28 -17.94 -41.92
C ALA A 35 -16.10 -19.15 -41.44
N LYS A 36 -17.00 -19.70 -42.26
CA LYS A 36 -17.75 -20.93 -41.92
C LYS A 36 -16.90 -22.20 -42.02
N GLU A 37 -15.89 -22.21 -42.88
CA GLU A 37 -14.86 -23.26 -42.90
C GLU A 37 -13.92 -23.13 -41.69
N SER A 38 -13.85 -21.93 -41.12
CA SER A 38 -13.12 -21.62 -39.91
C SER A 38 -13.93 -21.94 -38.64
N ASN A 39 -13.24 -22.07 -37.50
CA ASN A 39 -13.85 -22.48 -36.24
C ASN A 39 -14.50 -21.28 -35.50
N ILE A 40 -15.59 -20.74 -36.04
CA ILE A 40 -16.37 -19.63 -35.45
C ILE A 40 -17.38 -20.10 -34.39
N THR A 41 -17.95 -19.16 -33.62
CA THR A 41 -18.97 -19.47 -32.62
C THR A 41 -20.35 -19.68 -33.23
N GLN A 42 -21.21 -20.44 -32.55
CA GLN A 42 -22.60 -20.68 -33.01
C GLN A 42 -23.42 -19.39 -33.14
N GLU A 43 -23.10 -18.36 -32.35
CA GLU A 43 -23.74 -17.05 -32.46
C GLU A 43 -23.35 -16.35 -33.76
N MET A 44 -22.05 -16.37 -34.10
CA MET A 44 -21.54 -15.83 -35.37
C MET A 44 -22.07 -16.59 -36.58
N GLU A 45 -22.14 -17.92 -36.53
CA GLU A 45 -22.74 -18.73 -37.60
C GLU A 45 -24.17 -18.29 -37.92
N LYS A 46 -24.97 -17.98 -36.88
CA LYS A 46 -26.35 -17.50 -37.04
C LYS A 46 -26.39 -16.11 -37.66
N ILE A 47 -25.52 -15.21 -37.24
CA ILE A 47 -25.42 -13.85 -37.80
C ILE A 47 -25.05 -13.92 -39.28
N TYR A 48 -24.00 -14.67 -39.62
CA TYR A 48 -23.53 -14.82 -41.00
C TYR A 48 -24.52 -15.54 -41.90
N SER A 49 -25.14 -16.61 -41.43
CA SER A 49 -26.21 -17.29 -42.17
C SER A 49 -27.39 -16.36 -42.47
N LYS A 50 -27.69 -15.42 -41.57
CA LYS A 50 -28.75 -14.43 -41.77
C LYS A 50 -28.35 -13.35 -42.77
N ILE A 51 -27.13 -12.82 -42.69
CA ILE A 51 -26.60 -11.86 -43.67
C ILE A 51 -26.64 -12.47 -45.07
N GLU A 52 -26.14 -13.69 -45.22
CA GLU A 52 -26.07 -14.39 -46.49
C GLU A 52 -27.48 -14.67 -47.07
N LYS A 53 -28.41 -15.23 -46.30
CA LYS A 53 -29.73 -15.63 -46.81
C LYS A 53 -30.70 -14.47 -46.99
N ASP A 54 -30.77 -13.55 -46.03
CA ASP A 54 -31.82 -12.54 -45.98
C ASP A 54 -31.41 -11.21 -46.65
N TYR A 55 -30.11 -10.99 -46.82
CA TYR A 55 -29.58 -9.74 -47.38
C TYR A 55 -28.86 -10.01 -48.71
N ILE A 56 -27.76 -10.77 -48.71
CA ILE A 56 -26.95 -11.02 -49.92
C ILE A 56 -27.77 -11.82 -50.96
N GLY A 57 -28.38 -12.93 -50.56
CA GLY A 57 -29.21 -13.78 -51.43
C GLY A 57 -30.47 -13.08 -51.96
N ARG A 58 -30.85 -11.94 -51.37
CA ARG A 58 -31.97 -11.09 -51.84
C ARG A 58 -31.50 -9.80 -52.50
N SER A 59 -30.21 -9.69 -52.84
CA SER A 59 -29.61 -8.52 -53.51
C SER A 59 -29.84 -7.20 -52.76
N LYS A 60 -29.81 -7.24 -51.42
CA LYS A 60 -29.90 -6.03 -50.58
C LYS A 60 -28.59 -5.25 -50.53
N THR A 61 -28.69 -3.99 -50.14
CA THR A 61 -27.56 -3.06 -50.07
C THR A 61 -26.71 -3.26 -48.82
N ILE A 62 -25.50 -2.67 -48.80
CA ILE A 62 -24.65 -2.67 -47.61
C ILE A 62 -25.34 -1.91 -46.47
N GLU A 63 -26.06 -0.84 -46.78
CA GLU A 63 -26.82 -0.05 -45.82
C GLU A 63 -27.91 -0.88 -45.12
N ASP A 64 -28.55 -1.82 -45.83
CA ASP A 64 -29.50 -2.76 -45.23
C ASP A 64 -28.83 -3.70 -44.22
N ILE A 65 -27.61 -4.19 -44.54
CA ILE A 65 -26.81 -5.04 -43.64
C ILE A 65 -26.39 -4.23 -42.41
N GLN A 66 -25.89 -3.00 -42.62
CA GLN A 66 -25.51 -2.10 -41.53
C GLN A 66 -26.69 -1.80 -40.59
N LYS A 67 -27.88 -1.56 -41.15
CA LYS A 67 -29.10 -1.33 -40.36
C LYS A 67 -29.43 -2.56 -39.49
N TYR A 68 -29.38 -3.75 -40.06
CA TYR A 68 -29.58 -5.00 -39.32
C TYR A 68 -28.55 -5.16 -38.19
N LEU A 69 -27.28 -4.93 -38.50
CA LEU A 69 -26.19 -5.05 -37.54
C LEU A 69 -26.39 -4.08 -36.37
N LYS A 70 -26.67 -2.79 -36.64
CA LYS A 70 -26.93 -1.77 -35.62
C LYS A 70 -28.16 -2.09 -34.75
N GLU A 71 -29.25 -2.57 -35.33
CA GLU A 71 -30.51 -2.75 -34.60
C GLU A 71 -30.56 -4.06 -33.80
N LYS A 72 -29.86 -5.11 -34.25
CA LYS A 72 -30.07 -6.48 -33.74
C LYS A 72 -28.83 -7.16 -33.21
N VAL A 73 -27.64 -6.79 -33.67
CA VAL A 73 -26.40 -7.55 -33.40
C VAL A 73 -25.50 -6.76 -32.45
N ILE A 74 -25.20 -5.53 -32.84
CA ILE A 74 -24.21 -4.69 -32.19
C ILE A 74 -24.83 -3.99 -30.98
N LYS A 75 -24.08 -3.94 -29.88
CA LYS A 75 -24.44 -3.19 -28.67
C LYS A 75 -23.22 -2.47 -28.12
N SER A 76 -23.49 -1.41 -27.36
CA SER A 76 -22.45 -0.74 -26.58
C SER A 76 -22.00 -1.62 -25.42
N CYS A 77 -20.68 -1.70 -25.21
CA CYS A 77 -20.07 -2.38 -24.08
C CYS A 77 -20.11 -1.50 -22.84
N SER A 78 -20.66 -2.00 -21.73
CA SER A 78 -20.73 -1.28 -20.45
C SER A 78 -19.38 -1.10 -19.74
N MET A 79 -18.29 -1.74 -20.20
CA MET A 79 -16.96 -1.62 -19.58
C MET A 79 -16.01 -0.68 -20.34
N CYS A 80 -15.89 -0.84 -21.66
CA CYS A 80 -14.99 -0.03 -22.47
C CYS A 80 -15.71 1.03 -23.31
N GLU A 81 -17.04 1.11 -23.19
CA GLU A 81 -17.91 2.04 -23.92
C GLU A 81 -17.83 1.92 -25.44
N ASN A 82 -17.17 0.88 -25.97
CA ASN A 82 -17.14 0.61 -27.40
C ASN A 82 -18.57 0.38 -27.90
N GLU A 83 -19.06 1.29 -28.74
CA GLU A 83 -20.43 1.30 -29.28
C GLU A 83 -20.66 0.17 -30.29
N ILE A 84 -19.57 -0.37 -30.86
CA ILE A 84 -19.63 -1.36 -31.92
C ILE A 84 -19.08 -2.71 -31.43
N GLY A 85 -19.73 -3.29 -30.42
CA GLY A 85 -19.35 -4.57 -29.83
C GLY A 85 -20.36 -5.69 -30.08
N LEU A 86 -19.85 -6.88 -30.39
CA LEU A 86 -20.55 -8.12 -30.04
C LEU A 86 -20.45 -8.28 -28.52
N THR A 87 -21.59 -8.27 -27.84
CA THR A 87 -21.63 -8.29 -26.37
C THR A 87 -22.49 -9.44 -25.87
N THR A 88 -22.06 -10.06 -24.78
CA THR A 88 -22.96 -10.89 -23.96
C THR A 88 -23.15 -10.22 -22.60
N ASN A 89 -24.11 -10.72 -21.82
CA ASN A 89 -24.28 -10.26 -20.45
C ASN A 89 -23.05 -10.66 -19.60
N TYR A 90 -22.57 -9.75 -18.76
CA TYR A 90 -21.56 -10.04 -17.76
C TYR A 90 -22.12 -10.97 -16.67
N SER A 91 -21.35 -11.98 -16.29
CA SER A 91 -21.71 -12.94 -15.23
C SER A 91 -20.48 -13.49 -14.51
N GLU A 92 -20.73 -14.30 -13.47
CA GLU A 92 -19.68 -14.97 -12.67
C GLU A 92 -18.72 -15.83 -13.48
N GLY A 93 -19.16 -16.33 -14.63
CA GLY A 93 -18.29 -17.06 -15.57
C GLY A 93 -17.23 -16.20 -16.25
N ASN A 94 -17.33 -14.86 -16.19
CA ASN A 94 -16.35 -13.95 -16.78
C ASN A 94 -15.26 -13.53 -15.79
N PHE A 95 -15.66 -13.16 -14.57
CA PHE A 95 -14.74 -12.72 -13.54
C PHE A 95 -15.38 -12.82 -12.15
N VAL A 96 -15.23 -13.99 -11.53
CA VAL A 96 -15.81 -14.32 -10.21
C VAL A 96 -15.66 -13.19 -9.17
N PRO A 97 -14.50 -12.51 -9.02
CA PRO A 97 -14.32 -11.51 -7.96
C PRO A 97 -15.28 -10.31 -8.00
N LEU A 98 -15.73 -9.87 -9.19
CA LEU A 98 -16.59 -8.69 -9.37
C LEU A 98 -17.93 -9.02 -10.02
N ALA A 99 -18.30 -10.29 -10.09
CA ALA A 99 -19.49 -10.72 -10.79
C ALA A 99 -20.51 -11.31 -9.83
N ILE A 100 -21.76 -11.27 -10.25
CA ILE A 100 -22.88 -11.83 -9.51
C ILE A 100 -23.70 -12.71 -10.45
N SER A 101 -24.30 -13.78 -9.91
CA SER A 101 -25.15 -14.68 -10.68
C SER A 101 -26.42 -13.96 -11.16
N SER A 102 -26.46 -13.53 -12.42
CA SER A 102 -27.56 -12.74 -12.98
C SER A 102 -28.91 -13.44 -12.93
N ASP A 103 -28.94 -14.78 -12.93
CA ASP A 103 -30.17 -15.55 -12.89
C ASP A 103 -30.68 -15.78 -11.46
N ASN A 104 -29.77 -15.93 -10.50
CA ASN A 104 -30.12 -16.25 -9.11
C ASN A 104 -30.20 -15.02 -8.20
N ALA A 105 -29.63 -13.88 -8.61
CA ALA A 105 -29.45 -12.70 -7.75
C ALA A 105 -30.08 -11.42 -8.33
N ARG A 106 -31.18 -11.53 -9.09
CA ARG A 106 -31.85 -10.37 -9.74
C ARG A 106 -32.21 -9.24 -8.78
N ASN A 107 -32.53 -9.57 -7.53
CA ASN A 107 -32.88 -8.63 -6.48
C ASN A 107 -31.73 -7.69 -6.07
N PHE A 108 -30.47 -8.01 -6.43
CA PHE A 108 -29.31 -7.15 -6.19
C PHE A 108 -29.12 -6.06 -7.26
N PHE A 109 -29.89 -6.12 -8.36
CA PHE A 109 -29.80 -5.16 -9.46
C PHE A 109 -30.89 -4.09 -9.36
N TRP A 110 -30.56 -2.86 -9.75
CA TRP A 110 -31.52 -1.77 -9.83
C TRP A 110 -32.69 -2.13 -10.75
N ASN A 111 -33.92 -2.00 -10.24
CA ASN A 111 -35.14 -2.41 -10.94
C ASN A 111 -35.11 -3.87 -11.47
N GLN A 112 -34.33 -4.75 -10.85
CA GLN A 112 -34.13 -6.14 -11.29
C GLN A 112 -33.60 -6.28 -12.72
N ASN A 113 -32.98 -5.22 -13.27
CA ASN A 113 -32.40 -5.23 -14.59
C ASN A 113 -30.97 -5.76 -14.55
N VAL A 114 -30.79 -7.02 -14.93
CA VAL A 114 -29.48 -7.69 -14.93
C VAL A 114 -28.66 -7.46 -16.20
N LYS A 115 -29.14 -6.63 -17.13
CA LYS A 115 -28.45 -6.37 -18.40
C LYS A 115 -27.21 -5.50 -18.17
N MET A 116 -26.05 -6.11 -18.34
CA MET A 116 -24.74 -5.49 -18.37
C MET A 116 -23.94 -6.06 -19.55
N PRO A 117 -24.20 -5.58 -20.79
CA PRO A 117 -23.52 -6.08 -21.98
C PRO A 117 -22.02 -5.76 -21.93
N ILE A 118 -21.17 -6.76 -22.11
CA ILE A 118 -19.72 -6.60 -22.22
C ILE A 118 -19.19 -7.31 -23.47
N CYS A 119 -18.21 -6.70 -24.13
CA CYS A 119 -17.58 -7.26 -25.33
C CYS A 119 -16.54 -8.33 -24.99
N ASP A 120 -16.21 -9.16 -25.97
CA ASP A 120 -15.26 -10.27 -25.78
C ASP A 120 -13.83 -9.80 -25.50
N VAL A 121 -13.44 -8.60 -25.95
CA VAL A 121 -12.16 -7.98 -25.57
C VAL A 121 -12.10 -7.72 -24.07
N CYS A 122 -13.14 -7.11 -23.49
CA CYS A 122 -13.20 -6.87 -22.04
C CYS A 122 -13.20 -8.18 -21.26
N LYS A 123 -13.93 -9.20 -21.73
CA LYS A 123 -13.91 -10.54 -21.10
C LYS A 123 -12.53 -11.16 -21.12
N LEU A 124 -11.83 -11.07 -22.25
CA LEU A 124 -10.48 -11.61 -22.38
C LEU A 124 -9.53 -10.90 -21.41
N ILE A 125 -9.61 -9.58 -21.29
CA ILE A 125 -8.84 -8.81 -20.30
C ILE A 125 -9.13 -9.32 -18.89
N LEU A 126 -10.41 -9.43 -18.49
CA LEU A 126 -10.81 -9.91 -17.18
C LEU A 126 -10.31 -11.35 -16.89
N PHE A 127 -10.43 -12.23 -17.88
CA PHE A 127 -9.94 -13.61 -17.80
C PHE A 127 -8.43 -13.68 -17.59
N CYS A 128 -7.68 -12.75 -18.17
CA CYS A 128 -6.23 -12.67 -18.04
C CYS A 128 -5.75 -11.95 -16.75
N ILE A 129 -6.61 -11.27 -15.99
CA ILE A 129 -6.22 -10.55 -14.76
C ILE A 129 -5.39 -11.43 -13.82
N PRO A 130 -5.81 -12.65 -13.45
CA PRO A 130 -5.06 -13.48 -12.50
C PRO A 130 -3.62 -13.80 -12.95
N ALA A 131 -3.36 -13.86 -14.26
CA ALA A 131 -2.03 -14.12 -14.79
C ALA A 131 -1.04 -12.97 -14.57
N GLY A 132 -1.55 -11.74 -14.40
CA GLY A 132 -0.74 -10.57 -14.05
C GLY A 132 -0.52 -10.39 -12.55
N MET A 133 -1.19 -11.18 -11.71
CA MET A 133 -1.12 -11.07 -10.26
C MET A 133 -0.04 -11.98 -9.67
N THR A 134 0.39 -11.66 -8.46
CA THR A 134 1.36 -12.45 -7.71
C THR A 134 0.73 -13.03 -6.45
N THR A 135 1.01 -14.29 -6.12
CA THR A 135 0.54 -14.89 -4.87
C THR A 135 1.41 -14.47 -3.70
N ILE A 136 0.78 -13.87 -2.69
CA ILE A 136 1.39 -13.50 -1.41
C ILE A 136 0.86 -14.37 -0.27
N THR A 137 1.63 -14.49 0.81
CA THR A 137 1.19 -15.14 2.05
C THR A 137 0.89 -14.08 3.11
N LYS A 138 -0.31 -14.13 3.71
CA LYS A 138 -0.71 -13.26 4.83
C LYS A 138 -1.05 -14.10 6.06
N THR A 139 -0.67 -13.62 7.23
CA THR A 139 -1.19 -14.14 8.50
C THR A 139 -2.53 -13.47 8.80
N ILE A 140 -3.60 -14.26 8.80
CA ILE A 140 -4.95 -13.78 9.12
C ILE A 140 -5.45 -14.42 10.42
N LYS A 141 -6.35 -13.74 11.10
CA LYS A 141 -7.02 -14.26 12.29
C LYS A 141 -8.43 -14.72 11.91
N GLU A 142 -8.63 -16.04 11.85
CA GLU A 142 -9.93 -16.66 11.59
C GLU A 142 -10.35 -17.45 12.83
N ASN A 143 -11.57 -17.19 13.32
CA ASN A 143 -12.15 -17.85 14.51
C ASN A 143 -11.24 -17.82 15.77
N GLY A 144 -10.43 -16.77 15.92
CA GLY A 144 -9.54 -16.61 17.07
C GLY A 144 -8.14 -17.19 16.88
N GLU A 145 -7.93 -18.04 15.87
CA GLU A 145 -6.65 -18.65 15.53
C GLU A 145 -5.95 -17.88 14.41
N TYR A 146 -4.62 -17.79 14.48
CA TYR A 146 -3.81 -17.23 13.41
C TYR A 146 -3.46 -18.32 12.41
N ARG A 147 -3.73 -18.06 11.14
CA ARG A 147 -3.45 -18.99 10.04
C ARG A 147 -2.82 -18.23 8.88
N GLU A 148 -1.97 -18.93 8.14
CA GLU A 148 -1.44 -18.42 6.87
C GLU A 148 -2.46 -18.65 5.77
N LYS A 149 -2.69 -17.62 4.97
CA LYS A 149 -3.54 -17.69 3.78
C LYS A 149 -2.81 -17.12 2.59
N GLN A 150 -2.89 -17.84 1.48
CA GLN A 150 -2.41 -17.35 0.20
C GLN A 150 -3.49 -16.50 -0.45
N VAL A 151 -3.12 -15.32 -0.94
CA VAL A 151 -4.02 -14.43 -1.67
C VAL A 151 -3.32 -13.93 -2.93
N LEU A 152 -4.09 -13.69 -3.99
CA LEU A 152 -3.56 -13.03 -5.20
C LEU A 152 -3.49 -11.54 -4.94
N SER A 153 -2.35 -10.92 -5.21
CA SER A 153 -2.14 -9.50 -5.03
C SER A 153 -1.44 -8.86 -6.22
N PHE A 154 -1.78 -7.60 -6.48
CA PHE A 154 -1.13 -6.78 -7.48
C PHE A 154 -0.92 -5.36 -6.95
N VAL A 155 0.31 -4.87 -7.07
CA VAL A 155 0.73 -3.52 -6.73
C VAL A 155 0.81 -2.72 -8.04
N ASN A 156 -0.06 -1.73 -8.16
CA ASN A 156 -0.03 -0.75 -9.23
C ASN A 156 0.48 0.59 -8.70
N PHE A 157 1.33 1.27 -9.46
CA PHE A 157 1.73 2.66 -9.22
C PHE A 157 2.29 3.26 -10.50
N ASP A 158 2.45 4.58 -10.53
CA ASP A 158 2.94 5.28 -11.72
C ASP A 158 4.42 4.98 -12.00
N THR A 159 4.67 3.95 -12.80
CA THR A 159 6.01 3.56 -13.25
C THR A 159 5.95 2.75 -14.55
N LYS A 160 7.12 2.39 -15.09
CA LYS A 160 7.23 1.57 -16.30
C LYS A 160 6.77 0.14 -16.05
N VAL A 161 6.21 -0.51 -17.08
CA VAL A 161 5.72 -1.90 -17.02
C VAL A 161 6.79 -2.88 -16.47
N ASP A 162 8.04 -2.75 -16.91
CA ASP A 162 9.14 -3.59 -16.41
C ASP A 162 9.39 -3.43 -14.91
N MET A 163 9.22 -2.20 -14.39
CA MET A 163 9.36 -1.93 -12.95
C MET A 163 8.16 -2.49 -12.19
N LEU A 164 6.92 -2.32 -12.69
CA LEU A 164 5.73 -2.96 -12.10
C LEU A 164 5.90 -4.47 -12.01
N TYR A 165 6.38 -5.11 -13.07
CA TYR A 165 6.64 -6.55 -13.08
C TYR A 165 7.65 -6.95 -12.00
N LYS A 166 8.82 -6.29 -11.95
CA LYS A 166 9.85 -6.56 -10.94
C LYS A 166 9.35 -6.34 -9.52
N THR A 167 8.64 -5.23 -9.26
CA THR A 167 8.08 -4.91 -7.95
C THR A 167 7.11 -5.98 -7.48
N ASN A 168 6.19 -6.41 -8.35
CA ASN A 168 5.21 -7.45 -7.99
C ASN A 168 5.84 -8.81 -7.74
N ILE A 169 6.82 -9.23 -8.57
CA ILE A 169 7.57 -10.47 -8.34
C ILE A 169 8.34 -10.42 -7.02
N ASN A 170 9.04 -9.31 -6.74
CA ASN A 170 9.77 -9.14 -5.49
C ASN A 170 8.83 -9.15 -4.28
N PHE A 171 7.70 -8.46 -4.37
CA PHE A 171 6.66 -8.45 -3.34
C PHE A 171 6.14 -9.86 -3.03
N GLY A 172 5.86 -10.65 -4.06
CA GLY A 172 5.53 -12.07 -3.94
C GLY A 172 6.58 -12.88 -3.21
N ASN A 173 7.84 -12.77 -3.66
CA ASN A 173 8.94 -13.52 -3.06
C ASN A 173 9.13 -13.15 -1.59
N LYS A 174 9.22 -11.87 -1.27
CA LYS A 174 9.42 -11.37 0.09
C LYS A 174 8.32 -11.82 1.04
N SER A 175 7.06 -11.75 0.61
CA SER A 175 5.92 -12.23 1.40
C SER A 175 5.97 -13.73 1.78
N ARG A 176 6.75 -14.54 1.05
CA ARG A 176 6.89 -15.99 1.29
C ARG A 176 8.09 -16.33 2.17
N TYR A 177 9.16 -15.52 2.13
CA TYR A 177 10.45 -15.82 2.77
C TYR A 177 10.69 -15.03 4.06
N GLU A 178 10.10 -13.84 4.23
CA GLU A 178 10.28 -13.05 5.45
C GLU A 178 9.39 -13.58 6.60
N ASN A 179 9.97 -13.67 7.80
CA ASN A 179 9.35 -14.28 8.97
C ASN A 179 7.96 -13.68 9.31
N LYS A 180 7.02 -14.58 9.60
CA LYS A 180 5.54 -14.52 9.67
C LYS A 180 4.85 -13.42 10.52
N ASN A 181 5.58 -12.47 11.08
CA ASN A 181 5.06 -11.47 12.02
C ASN A 181 4.97 -10.04 11.47
N GLU A 182 5.61 -9.75 10.34
CA GLU A 182 5.68 -8.40 9.78
C GLU A 182 4.84 -8.27 8.50
N ASN A 183 4.30 -7.07 8.29
CA ASN A 183 3.39 -6.79 7.19
C ASN A 183 4.19 -6.65 5.89
N PRO A 184 3.94 -7.49 4.85
CA PRO A 184 4.72 -7.44 3.60
C PRO A 184 4.55 -6.10 2.86
N TYR A 185 3.48 -5.34 3.16
CA TYR A 185 3.31 -3.99 2.64
C TYR A 185 4.33 -3.00 3.19
N SER A 186 4.77 -3.17 4.42
CA SER A 186 5.78 -2.29 5.01
C SER A 186 7.08 -2.35 4.23
N GLU A 187 7.49 -3.57 3.89
CA GLU A 187 8.71 -3.80 3.12
C GLU A 187 8.57 -3.30 1.68
N LEU A 188 7.44 -3.57 1.02
CA LEU A 188 7.13 -3.03 -0.30
C LEU A 188 7.29 -1.51 -0.35
N ILE A 189 6.72 -0.78 0.63
CA ILE A 189 6.82 0.67 0.67
C ILE A 189 8.26 1.12 0.93
N LEU A 190 8.99 0.45 1.83
CA LEU A 190 10.41 0.74 2.04
C LEU A 190 11.22 0.54 0.76
N ASP A 191 11.02 -0.55 0.04
CA ASP A 191 11.69 -0.82 -1.24
C ASP A 191 11.41 0.28 -2.26
N ILE A 192 10.14 0.67 -2.43
CA ILE A 192 9.77 1.73 -3.39
C ILE A 192 10.48 3.04 -3.01
N VAL A 193 10.45 3.42 -1.74
CA VAL A 193 11.03 4.68 -1.25
C VAL A 193 12.56 4.68 -1.25
N GLU A 194 13.21 3.54 -0.99
CA GLU A 194 14.67 3.43 -0.92
C GLU A 194 15.31 3.19 -2.30
N GLN A 195 14.64 2.47 -3.21
CA GLN A 195 15.20 2.14 -4.54
C GLN A 195 15.17 3.32 -5.51
N ASP A 196 14.14 4.17 -5.45
CA ASP A 196 14.00 5.28 -6.38
C ASP A 196 14.29 6.62 -5.67
N LYS A 197 15.48 7.17 -5.95
CA LYS A 197 15.94 8.43 -5.37
C LYS A 197 15.06 9.63 -5.75
N GLN A 198 14.13 9.47 -6.70
CA GLN A 198 13.23 10.52 -7.17
C GLN A 198 11.75 10.10 -7.14
N VAL A 199 11.32 9.21 -6.23
CA VAL A 199 9.88 8.94 -6.09
C VAL A 199 9.15 10.25 -5.79
N SER A 200 8.21 10.62 -6.66
CA SER A 200 7.36 11.78 -6.47
C SER A 200 6.25 11.49 -5.45
N ILE A 201 5.73 12.55 -4.80
CA ILE A 201 4.51 12.44 -3.97
C ILE A 201 3.38 11.83 -4.78
N TRP A 202 3.27 12.20 -6.07
CA TRP A 202 2.22 11.68 -6.94
C TRP A 202 2.34 10.17 -7.14
N GLN A 203 3.54 9.64 -7.34
CA GLN A 203 3.75 8.19 -7.44
C GLN A 203 3.33 7.46 -6.16
N LEU A 204 3.70 7.99 -4.98
CA LEU A 204 3.31 7.40 -3.70
C LEU A 204 1.80 7.47 -3.44
N ASP A 205 1.18 8.63 -3.73
CA ASP A 205 -0.27 8.85 -3.60
C ASP A 205 -1.10 7.88 -4.47
N ASN A 206 -0.52 7.42 -5.58
CA ASN A 206 -1.16 6.50 -6.53
C ASN A 206 -0.67 5.05 -6.42
N ILE A 207 -0.01 4.68 -5.31
CA ILE A 207 0.18 3.27 -4.99
C ILE A 207 -1.19 2.68 -4.67
N PHE A 208 -1.58 1.71 -5.48
CA PHE A 208 -2.84 0.99 -5.39
C PHE A 208 -2.53 -0.51 -5.33
N VAL A 209 -2.78 -1.10 -4.18
CA VAL A 209 -2.69 -2.55 -4.02
C VAL A 209 -4.08 -3.14 -4.17
N VAL A 210 -4.22 -4.19 -4.98
CA VAL A 210 -5.44 -5.00 -5.10
C VAL A 210 -5.13 -6.40 -4.63
N GLU A 211 -5.93 -6.89 -3.70
CA GLU A 211 -5.95 -8.29 -3.33
C GLU A 211 -7.25 -8.93 -3.80
N LEU A 212 -7.14 -10.11 -4.40
CA LEU A 212 -8.28 -10.94 -4.79
C LEU A 212 -8.26 -12.23 -3.98
N GLU A 213 -9.39 -12.48 -3.33
CA GLU A 213 -9.76 -13.77 -2.81
C GLU A 213 -11.06 -14.18 -3.51
N ALA A 214 -11.04 -15.24 -4.30
CA ALA A 214 -12.22 -15.72 -4.97
C ALA A 214 -12.25 -17.24 -4.94
N GLU A 215 -13.39 -17.77 -4.53
CA GLU A 215 -13.69 -19.19 -4.55
C GLU A 215 -15.05 -19.38 -5.24
N TYR A 216 -15.09 -20.29 -6.22
CA TYR A 216 -16.29 -20.54 -6.99
C TYR A 216 -17.38 -21.14 -6.09
N GLY A 217 -18.56 -20.52 -6.06
CA GLY A 217 -19.66 -20.92 -5.18
C GLY A 217 -19.56 -20.37 -3.75
N ALA A 218 -18.55 -19.53 -3.45
CA ALA A 218 -18.41 -18.83 -2.19
C ALA A 218 -18.28 -17.31 -2.39
N TYR A 219 -18.19 -16.56 -1.29
CA TYR A 219 -18.01 -15.12 -1.36
C TYR A 219 -16.60 -14.77 -1.83
N SER A 220 -16.50 -13.91 -2.84
CA SER A 220 -15.23 -13.30 -3.22
C SER A 220 -15.00 -12.01 -2.44
N ARG A 221 -13.73 -11.68 -2.16
CA ARG A 221 -13.31 -10.45 -1.50
C ARG A 221 -12.27 -9.75 -2.35
N ILE A 222 -12.43 -8.44 -2.42
CA ILE A 222 -11.45 -7.55 -3.03
C ILE A 222 -11.08 -6.52 -1.98
N GLU A 223 -9.81 -6.54 -1.58
CA GLU A 223 -9.25 -5.54 -0.69
C GLU A 223 -8.37 -4.59 -1.50
N TYR A 224 -8.51 -3.30 -1.23
CA TYR A 224 -7.59 -2.31 -1.77
C TYR A 224 -7.24 -1.28 -0.71
N PHE A 225 -6.03 -0.75 -0.80
CA PHE A 225 -5.61 0.39 -0.01
C PHE A 225 -4.76 1.34 -0.83
N ASN A 226 -4.78 2.62 -0.43
CA ASN A 226 -4.00 3.69 -0.99
C ASN A 226 -3.17 4.38 0.10
N ILE A 227 -2.09 5.05 -0.31
CA ILE A 227 -1.27 5.85 0.61
C ILE A 227 -1.88 7.25 0.73
N LYS A 228 -2.03 7.71 1.97
CA LYS A 228 -2.54 9.07 2.23
C LYS A 228 -1.45 10.09 1.91
N ARG A 229 -1.86 11.25 1.37
CA ARG A 229 -0.96 12.35 0.99
C ARG A 229 0.09 12.73 2.03
N TYR A 230 -0.29 12.85 3.31
CA TYR A 230 0.66 13.21 4.37
C TYR A 230 1.72 12.12 4.62
N ILE A 231 1.40 10.86 4.34
CA ILE A 231 2.34 9.73 4.42
C ILE A 231 3.31 9.82 3.24
N SER A 232 2.81 10.12 2.04
CA SER A 232 3.64 10.34 0.84
C SER A 232 4.61 11.51 1.01
N LEU A 233 4.13 12.63 1.57
CA LEU A 233 4.96 13.79 1.94
C LEU A 233 6.06 13.40 2.93
N PHE A 234 5.70 12.61 3.96
CA PHE A 234 6.67 12.09 4.92
C PHE A 234 7.77 11.26 4.22
N PHE A 235 7.38 10.27 3.41
CA PHE A 235 8.34 9.39 2.75
C PHE A 235 9.27 10.13 1.79
N LYS A 236 8.75 11.11 1.04
CA LYS A 236 9.57 11.89 0.11
C LYS A 236 10.52 12.84 0.84
N ASP A 237 10.02 13.65 1.76
CA ASP A 237 10.77 14.82 2.24
C ASP A 237 11.53 14.54 3.56
N TYR A 238 11.10 13.53 4.34
CA TYR A 238 11.57 13.33 5.71
C TYR A 238 12.16 11.93 5.99
N ALA A 239 11.71 10.87 5.31
CA ALA A 239 12.15 9.50 5.61
C ALA A 239 13.67 9.33 5.49
N LYS A 240 14.30 9.93 4.46
CA LYS A 240 15.77 9.86 4.28
C LYS A 240 16.55 10.41 5.48
N LYS A 241 16.03 11.46 6.13
CA LYS A 241 16.69 12.11 7.28
C LYS A 241 16.37 11.44 8.62
N THR A 242 15.32 10.62 8.66
CA THR A 242 14.76 10.02 9.87
C THR A 242 14.72 8.48 9.75
N LEU A 243 13.69 7.94 9.11
CA LEU A 243 13.43 6.50 8.92
C LEU A 243 14.63 5.73 8.35
N SER A 244 15.29 6.24 7.31
CA SER A 244 16.44 5.56 6.69
C SER A 244 17.67 5.49 7.59
N LYS A 245 17.77 6.35 8.62
CA LYS A 245 18.86 6.31 9.62
C LYS A 245 18.62 5.28 10.72
N ILE A 246 17.42 4.71 10.80
CA ILE A 246 17.13 3.60 11.72
C ILE A 246 17.79 2.35 11.13
N TRP A 247 18.89 1.92 11.76
CA TRP A 247 19.67 0.75 11.33
C TRP A 247 19.00 -0.59 11.69
N ASP A 248 18.16 -0.60 12.73
CA ASP A 248 17.39 -1.79 13.09
C ASP A 248 16.26 -1.98 12.08
N TYR A 249 16.48 -2.90 11.14
CA TYR A 249 15.56 -3.17 10.04
C TYR A 249 14.17 -3.61 10.54
N ARG A 250 14.14 -4.44 11.58
CA ARG A 250 12.89 -4.95 12.16
C ARG A 250 12.09 -3.82 12.80
N TYR A 251 12.76 -2.96 13.55
CA TYR A 251 12.12 -1.79 14.15
C TYR A 251 11.65 -0.81 13.08
N LYS A 252 12.42 -0.62 12.00
CA LYS A 252 12.03 0.18 10.83
C LYS A 252 10.74 -0.36 10.20
N LEU A 253 10.63 -1.67 9.97
CA LEU A 253 9.44 -2.31 9.42
C LEU A 253 8.19 -2.14 10.32
N GLN A 254 8.36 -2.26 11.63
CA GLN A 254 7.28 -2.01 12.60
C GLN A 254 6.79 -0.56 12.57
N ILE A 255 7.71 0.41 12.42
CA ILE A 255 7.34 1.82 12.25
C ILE A 255 6.51 2.01 10.99
N VAL A 256 6.97 1.49 9.85
CA VAL A 256 6.22 1.59 8.59
C VAL A 256 4.84 0.93 8.71
N ASP A 257 4.74 -0.23 9.36
CA ASP A 257 3.44 -0.90 9.56
C ASP A 257 2.46 0.00 10.34
N TYR A 258 2.94 0.66 11.40
CA TYR A 258 2.13 1.60 12.17
C TYR A 258 1.74 2.85 11.36
N ILE A 259 2.64 3.37 10.52
CA ILE A 259 2.35 4.48 9.60
C ILE A 259 1.22 4.09 8.65
N MET A 260 1.34 2.94 7.99
CA MET A 260 0.38 2.44 7.00
C MET A 260 -0.98 2.15 7.63
N LYS A 261 -1.00 1.59 8.84
CA LYS A 261 -2.23 1.31 9.62
C LYS A 261 -2.80 2.55 10.32
N ASN A 262 -2.18 3.72 10.16
CA ASN A 262 -2.53 4.95 10.87
C ASN A 262 -2.61 4.77 12.40
N LYS A 263 -1.75 3.91 12.96
CA LYS A 263 -1.61 3.70 14.40
C LYS A 263 -0.58 4.69 14.97
N ASP A 264 -0.73 5.04 16.24
CA ASP A 264 0.24 5.91 16.90
C ASP A 264 1.55 5.15 17.17
N ILE A 265 2.66 5.69 16.66
CA ILE A 265 4.02 5.15 16.78
C ILE A 265 4.51 5.16 18.24
N LYS A 266 3.85 5.90 19.15
CA LYS A 266 4.26 5.94 20.57
C LYS A 266 4.31 4.57 21.24
N TYR A 267 3.47 3.63 20.82
CA TYR A 267 3.44 2.28 21.39
C TYR A 267 4.73 1.51 21.06
N ILE A 268 5.15 1.54 19.79
CA ILE A 268 6.39 0.87 19.37
C ILE A 268 7.64 1.58 19.89
N ILE A 269 7.61 2.91 20.07
CA ILE A 269 8.68 3.64 20.77
C ILE A 269 8.79 3.16 22.22
N ASN A 270 7.67 3.11 22.93
CA ASN A 270 7.63 2.68 24.32
C ASN A 270 8.14 1.25 24.49
N ASP A 271 7.70 0.34 23.63
CA ASP A 271 8.11 -1.07 23.67
C ASP A 271 9.60 -1.23 23.33
N ARG A 272 10.11 -0.47 22.36
CA ARG A 272 11.53 -0.47 22.02
C ARG A 272 12.39 0.06 23.16
N LEU A 273 12.05 1.20 23.74
CA LEU A 273 12.75 1.76 24.90
C LEU A 273 12.75 0.77 26.08
N ARG A 274 11.64 0.06 26.30
CA ARG A 274 11.55 -0.96 27.36
C ARG A 274 12.49 -2.13 27.11
N ALA A 275 12.57 -2.61 25.87
CA ALA A 275 13.46 -3.69 25.47
C ALA A 275 14.93 -3.30 25.67
N GLU A 276 15.32 -2.10 25.21
CA GLU A 276 16.69 -1.57 25.32
C GLU A 276 17.16 -1.36 26.77
N MET A 277 16.22 -1.17 27.71
CA MET A 277 16.50 -1.10 29.14
C MET A 277 16.60 -2.46 29.83
N SER A 278 16.08 -3.53 29.21
CA SER A 278 16.04 -4.87 29.81
C SER A 278 17.43 -5.52 29.85
N LYS A 279 17.69 -6.28 30.92
CA LYS A 279 18.98 -6.95 31.16
C LYS A 279 19.27 -8.10 30.19
N GLU A 280 18.25 -8.60 29.47
CA GLU A 280 18.38 -9.74 28.54
C GLU A 280 18.99 -9.33 27.20
N GLU A 281 18.67 -8.14 26.68
CA GLU A 281 19.34 -7.58 25.47
C GLU A 281 20.69 -6.95 25.79
N ALA A 282 20.93 -6.54 27.05
CA ALA A 282 22.18 -5.93 27.51
C ALA A 282 23.40 -6.88 27.47
N LYS A 283 23.21 -8.19 27.27
CA LYS A 283 24.29 -9.18 27.18
C LYS A 283 24.93 -9.27 25.78
N GLY A 284 24.42 -8.57 24.78
CA GLY A 284 25.02 -8.58 23.43
C GLY A 284 24.61 -7.46 22.48
N ALA A 285 23.58 -6.65 22.78
CA ALA A 285 23.12 -5.57 21.91
C ALA A 285 23.57 -4.19 22.42
N LYS A 286 24.08 -3.35 21.52
CA LYS A 286 24.42 -1.95 21.78
C LYS A 286 23.15 -1.19 22.16
N LYS A 287 23.03 -0.74 23.41
CA LYS A 287 21.98 0.21 23.83
C LYS A 287 22.02 1.42 22.91
N ASN A 288 20.98 1.63 22.10
CA ASN A 288 20.96 2.69 21.11
C ASN A 288 19.62 3.43 21.07
N GLY A 289 19.40 4.26 22.09
CA GLY A 289 18.25 5.14 22.15
C GLY A 289 18.14 6.11 20.97
N TYR A 290 19.17 6.28 20.13
CA TYR A 290 19.08 7.13 18.94
C TYR A 290 18.01 6.63 17.94
N ASN A 291 17.82 5.32 17.78
CA ASN A 291 16.73 4.79 16.94
C ASN A 291 15.35 5.19 17.49
N SER A 292 15.17 5.13 18.80
CA SER A 292 13.94 5.57 19.48
C SER A 292 13.73 7.08 19.39
N PHE A 293 14.80 7.88 19.39
CA PHE A 293 14.76 9.31 19.09
C PHE A 293 14.30 9.58 17.65
N LEU A 294 14.88 8.90 16.65
CA LEU A 294 14.46 9.01 15.25
C LEU A 294 12.98 8.64 15.09
N ALA A 295 12.52 7.57 15.73
CA ALA A 295 11.10 7.18 15.73
C ALA A 295 10.20 8.25 16.36
N THR A 296 10.68 8.93 17.40
CA THR A 296 9.97 10.07 18.02
C THR A 296 9.87 11.26 17.05
N GLN A 297 10.92 11.58 16.29
CA GLN A 297 10.88 12.58 15.23
C GLN A 297 9.87 12.20 14.13
N ILE A 298 9.88 10.94 13.68
CA ILE A 298 8.93 10.44 12.68
C ILE A 298 7.48 10.65 13.16
N ARG A 299 7.19 10.27 14.41
CA ARG A 299 5.87 10.46 15.01
C ARG A 299 5.45 11.94 15.03
N MET A 300 6.34 12.83 15.46
CA MET A 300 6.09 14.27 15.50
C MET A 300 5.80 14.81 14.09
N ILE A 301 6.64 14.48 13.11
CA ILE A 301 6.49 14.93 11.71
C ILE A 301 5.12 14.49 11.16
N LEU A 302 4.77 13.21 11.31
CA LEU A 302 3.49 12.69 10.84
C LEU A 302 2.29 13.37 11.53
N ASN A 303 2.38 13.65 12.82
CA ASN A 303 1.31 14.34 13.56
C ASN A 303 1.14 15.80 13.11
N ILE A 304 2.20 16.45 12.64
CA ILE A 304 2.13 17.80 12.07
C ILE A 304 1.58 17.73 10.64
N LEU A 305 2.11 16.85 9.78
CA LEU A 305 1.65 16.69 8.40
C LEU A 305 0.17 16.25 8.30
N LYS A 306 -0.37 15.59 9.34
CA LYS A 306 -1.80 15.28 9.43
C LYS A 306 -2.70 16.51 9.65
N LYS A 307 -2.15 17.61 10.18
CA LYS A 307 -2.87 18.85 10.47
C LYS A 307 -2.56 19.82 9.33
N GLU A 308 -3.41 19.85 8.30
CA GLU A 308 -3.24 20.69 7.10
C GLU A 308 -2.87 22.15 7.46
N GLY A 309 -1.72 22.69 6.96
CA GLY A 309 -1.28 24.06 7.27
C GLY A 309 0.20 24.40 7.02
N ASN A 310 0.75 25.42 7.71
CA ASN A 310 2.18 25.82 7.67
C ASN A 310 3.08 24.72 8.28
N GLU A 311 3.28 23.65 7.54
CA GLU A 311 3.86 22.38 7.99
C GLU A 311 5.39 22.48 8.18
N VAL A 312 6.11 23.11 7.25
CA VAL A 312 7.58 23.00 7.19
C VAL A 312 8.29 23.76 8.31
N GLU A 313 7.91 25.00 8.60
CA GLU A 313 8.55 25.81 9.65
C GLU A 313 8.27 25.24 11.05
N ASN A 314 7.04 24.77 11.27
CA ASN A 314 6.66 24.12 12.52
C ASN A 314 7.40 22.79 12.73
N ILE A 315 7.58 21.99 11.67
CA ILE A 315 8.37 20.76 11.75
C ILE A 315 9.81 21.08 12.15
N LYS A 316 10.49 22.00 11.46
CA LYS A 316 11.88 22.34 11.75
C LYS A 316 12.08 22.82 13.20
N LYS A 317 11.22 23.76 13.64
CA LYS A 317 11.29 24.31 15.01
C LYS A 317 11.10 23.22 16.07
N ASN A 318 10.14 22.32 15.87
CA ASN A 318 9.87 21.25 16.82
C ASN A 318 10.96 20.15 16.76
N ASP A 319 11.55 19.92 15.59
CA ASP A 319 12.67 19.00 15.41
C ASP A 319 13.92 19.46 16.18
N ASP A 320 14.28 20.74 16.05
CA ASP A 320 15.39 21.36 16.78
C ASP A 320 15.18 21.23 18.31
N LYS A 321 13.94 21.46 18.78
CA LYS A 321 13.59 21.27 20.19
C LYS A 321 13.74 19.83 20.65
N LEU A 322 13.22 18.86 19.89
CA LEU A 322 13.37 17.45 20.22
C LEU A 322 14.85 17.05 20.28
N TYR A 323 15.68 17.55 19.36
CA TYR A 323 17.11 17.27 19.37
C TYR A 323 17.82 17.86 20.59
N VAL A 324 17.46 19.06 21.03
CA VAL A 324 17.96 19.64 22.29
C VAL A 324 17.59 18.76 23.48
N ILE A 325 16.32 18.33 23.57
CA ILE A 325 15.84 17.45 24.65
C ILE A 325 16.61 16.12 24.67
N TYR A 326 16.81 15.50 23.50
CA TYR A 326 17.60 14.28 23.36
C TYR A 326 19.03 14.48 23.88
N ASN A 327 19.70 15.56 23.44
CA ASN A 327 21.07 15.85 23.87
C ASN A 327 21.19 16.16 25.36
N LEU A 328 20.17 16.78 25.97
CA LEU A 328 20.13 16.93 27.43
C LEU A 328 20.17 15.56 28.10
N GLY A 329 19.33 14.61 27.67
CA GLY A 329 19.37 13.23 28.17
C GLY A 329 20.74 12.57 28.02
N VAL A 330 21.37 12.73 26.85
CA VAL A 330 22.73 12.22 26.60
C VAL A 330 23.75 12.84 27.57
N GLN A 331 23.71 14.16 27.78
CA GLN A 331 24.63 14.85 28.70
C GLN A 331 24.47 14.37 30.14
N ILE A 332 23.23 14.14 30.60
CA ILE A 332 22.97 13.58 31.94
C ILE A 332 23.58 12.18 32.05
N HIS A 333 23.37 11.34 31.04
CA HIS A 333 23.94 9.99 31.01
C HIS A 333 25.47 10.03 31.08
N GLU A 334 26.12 10.83 30.24
CA GLU A 334 27.58 10.97 30.20
C GLU A 334 28.16 11.43 31.54
N GLU A 335 27.50 12.40 32.19
CA GLU A 335 27.97 12.92 33.47
C GLU A 335 27.83 11.90 34.60
N LEU A 336 26.69 11.21 34.71
CA LEU A 336 26.51 10.15 35.71
C LEU A 336 27.50 9.01 35.49
N LYS A 337 27.75 8.64 34.23
CA LYS A 337 28.77 7.65 33.88
C LYS A 337 30.18 8.10 34.29
N SER A 338 30.52 9.37 34.07
CA SER A 338 31.83 9.92 34.49
C SER A 338 32.03 9.92 36.01
N LYS A 339 30.93 10.00 36.77
CA LYS A 339 30.91 9.94 38.24
C LYS A 339 30.80 8.50 38.79
N GLY A 340 30.64 7.49 37.94
CA GLY A 340 30.40 6.10 38.35
C GLY A 340 29.02 5.87 38.98
N GLU A 341 28.04 6.73 38.69
CA GLU A 341 26.68 6.71 39.24
C GLU A 341 25.62 6.35 38.18
N ASP A 342 26.02 5.71 37.08
CA ASP A 342 25.13 5.30 35.99
C ASP A 342 24.11 4.25 36.43
N ASN A 343 24.40 3.48 37.47
CA ASN A 343 23.46 2.57 38.12
C ASN A 343 22.18 3.25 38.63
N LYS A 344 22.21 4.56 38.92
CA LYS A 344 21.03 5.32 39.33
C LYS A 344 20.02 5.46 38.18
N LEU A 345 20.48 5.37 36.92
CA LEU A 345 19.61 5.51 35.76
C LEU A 345 18.62 4.37 35.63
N ASP A 346 19.00 3.13 35.96
CA ASP A 346 18.13 1.95 35.79
C ASP A 346 16.76 2.14 36.47
N GLY A 347 16.75 2.65 37.71
CA GLY A 347 15.50 2.92 38.41
C GLY A 347 14.70 4.10 37.85
N TYR A 348 15.39 5.15 37.39
CA TYR A 348 14.75 6.35 36.87
C TYR A 348 14.19 6.17 35.47
N THR A 349 14.88 5.45 34.59
CA THR A 349 14.46 5.25 33.19
C THR A 349 13.21 4.39 33.10
N TYR A 350 13.07 3.33 33.92
CA TYR A 350 11.83 2.55 34.00
C TYR A 350 10.66 3.34 34.57
N LYS A 351 10.86 4.11 35.64
CA LYS A 351 9.81 4.97 36.21
C LYS A 351 9.38 6.02 35.19
N MET A 352 10.34 6.66 34.53
CA MET A 352 10.10 7.66 33.49
C MET A 352 9.30 7.07 32.32
N LEU A 353 9.65 5.88 31.83
CA LEU A 353 8.90 5.20 30.77
C LEU A 353 7.45 4.94 31.20
N ASN A 354 7.23 4.45 32.42
CA ASN A 354 5.89 4.22 32.94
C ASN A 354 5.09 5.52 33.07
N SER A 355 5.72 6.61 33.54
CA SER A 355 5.09 7.92 33.61
C SER A 355 4.70 8.44 32.23
N ILE A 356 5.56 8.25 31.21
CA ILE A 356 5.24 8.61 29.82
C ILE A 356 4.04 7.82 29.32
N LYS A 357 4.05 6.48 29.49
CA LYS A 357 2.95 5.59 29.10
C LYS A 357 1.62 5.95 29.78
N ALA A 358 1.67 6.35 31.05
CA ALA A 358 0.50 6.72 31.84
C ALA A 358 0.07 8.19 31.66
N GLY A 359 0.82 9.02 30.94
CA GLY A 359 0.55 10.46 30.84
C GLY A 359 0.84 11.23 32.14
N ASN A 360 1.60 10.67 33.07
CA ASN A 360 1.89 11.26 34.38
C ASN A 360 3.02 12.31 34.31
N LYS A 361 2.66 13.50 33.84
CA LYS A 361 3.59 14.65 33.70
C LYS A 361 4.29 15.03 35.01
N LYS A 362 3.59 14.93 36.15
CA LYS A 362 4.12 15.31 37.47
C LYS A 362 5.26 14.39 37.90
N GLU A 363 5.06 13.10 37.78
CA GLU A 363 6.09 12.11 38.13
C GLU A 363 7.28 12.17 37.18
N PHE A 364 7.03 12.35 35.87
CA PHE A 364 8.10 12.60 34.91
C PHE A 364 8.95 13.81 35.31
N MET A 365 8.32 14.94 35.63
CA MET A 365 9.03 16.16 36.03
C MET A 365 9.78 16.01 37.36
N ASP A 366 9.23 15.29 38.34
CA ASP A 366 9.96 14.99 39.58
C ASP A 366 11.25 14.21 39.30
N ILE A 367 11.21 13.24 38.38
CA ILE A 367 12.43 12.51 37.96
C ILE A 367 13.41 13.46 37.25
N VAL A 368 12.94 14.31 36.33
CA VAL A 368 13.78 15.30 35.65
C VAL A 368 14.48 16.21 36.66
N ILE A 369 13.76 16.75 37.65
CA ILE A 369 14.31 17.62 38.70
C ILE A 369 15.39 16.87 39.49
N ARG A 370 15.12 15.64 39.93
CA ARG A 370 16.08 14.84 40.70
C ARG A 370 17.36 14.57 39.92
N LEU A 371 17.26 14.26 38.62
CA LEU A 371 18.43 14.07 37.75
C LEU A 371 19.27 15.34 37.63
N HIS A 372 18.64 16.50 37.45
CA HIS A 372 19.35 17.79 37.37
C HIS A 372 19.97 18.19 38.73
N MET A 373 19.27 17.95 39.84
CA MET A 373 19.80 18.16 41.20
C MET A 373 21.03 17.29 41.47
N ALA A 374 21.03 16.02 41.05
CA ALA A 374 22.19 15.14 41.20
C ALA A 374 23.41 15.64 40.40
N MET A 375 23.18 16.41 39.35
CA MET A 375 24.23 17.06 38.56
C MET A 375 24.63 18.44 39.09
N GLY A 376 23.88 19.01 40.05
CA GLY A 376 24.06 20.39 40.49
C GLY A 376 23.76 21.42 39.40
N LYS A 377 22.85 21.10 38.48
CA LYS A 377 22.45 21.97 37.35
C LYS A 377 21.00 22.41 37.50
N ASP A 378 20.70 23.59 36.98
CA ASP A 378 19.34 24.08 36.86
C ASP A 378 18.54 23.25 35.85
N VAL A 379 17.24 23.08 36.09
CA VAL A 379 16.34 22.41 35.14
C VAL A 379 16.18 23.27 33.90
N SER A 380 16.47 22.68 32.73
CA SER A 380 16.30 23.39 31.46
C SER A 380 14.86 23.88 31.28
N PRO A 381 14.64 25.16 30.92
CA PRO A 381 13.29 25.70 30.70
C PRO A 381 12.48 24.96 29.64
N ILE A 382 13.13 24.22 28.74
CA ILE A 382 12.46 23.42 27.70
C ILE A 382 11.52 22.36 28.30
N PHE A 383 11.78 21.89 29.52
CA PHE A 383 10.91 20.94 30.21
C PHE A 383 9.61 21.59 30.72
N ILE A 384 9.52 22.92 30.82
CA ILE A 384 8.27 23.61 31.15
C ILE A 384 7.22 23.35 30.06
N GLU A 385 7.64 23.16 28.81
CA GLU A 385 6.74 22.81 27.69
C GLU A 385 6.00 21.49 27.94
N THR A 386 6.56 20.55 28.71
CA THR A 386 5.85 19.30 29.07
C THR A 386 4.55 19.55 29.83
N MET A 387 4.50 20.66 30.58
CA MET A 387 3.36 21.06 31.40
C MET A 387 2.35 21.90 30.61
N GLN A 388 2.76 22.44 29.46
CA GLN A 388 1.88 23.22 28.58
C GLN A 388 1.03 22.30 27.69
N THR A 389 -0.07 22.84 27.18
CA THR A 389 -0.95 22.16 26.20
C THR A 389 -0.64 22.57 24.76
N THR A 390 0.22 23.57 24.57
CA THR A 390 0.59 24.14 23.27
C THR A 390 2.03 23.78 22.92
N GLY A 391 2.24 23.20 21.73
CA GLY A 391 3.58 22.82 21.23
C GLY A 391 3.78 21.31 21.09
N LEU A 392 4.94 20.82 21.53
CA LEU A 392 5.27 19.39 21.54
C LEU A 392 4.43 18.66 22.59
N ASP A 393 3.88 17.51 22.23
CA ASP A 393 3.16 16.68 23.19
C ASP A 393 4.10 16.03 24.20
N PHE A 394 3.54 15.67 25.35
CA PHE A 394 4.29 15.11 26.47
C PHE A 394 5.02 13.83 26.09
N GLU A 395 4.39 12.93 25.33
CA GLU A 395 5.04 11.69 24.90
C GLU A 395 6.23 11.96 23.98
N SER A 396 6.15 12.96 23.08
CA SER A 396 7.30 13.33 22.24
C SER A 396 8.48 13.88 23.05
N ILE A 397 8.22 14.75 24.03
CA ILE A 397 9.28 15.27 24.91
C ILE A 397 9.86 14.15 25.77
N GLY A 398 9.00 13.36 26.40
CA GLY A 398 9.39 12.29 27.31
C GLY A 398 10.19 11.20 26.61
N HIS A 399 9.71 10.71 25.46
CA HIS A 399 10.44 9.71 24.69
C HIS A 399 11.76 10.23 24.15
N SER A 400 11.84 11.49 23.69
CA SER A 400 13.11 12.08 23.23
C SER A 400 14.14 12.17 24.35
N PHE A 401 13.74 12.64 25.53
CA PHE A 401 14.62 12.75 26.69
C PHE A 401 15.08 11.37 27.17
N LEU A 402 14.15 10.42 27.30
CA LEU A 402 14.46 9.06 27.74
C LEU A 402 15.37 8.34 26.73
N ALA A 403 15.11 8.49 25.42
CA ALA A 403 15.98 8.01 24.36
C ALA A 403 17.41 8.54 24.51
N GLY A 404 17.57 9.82 24.84
CA GLY A 404 18.87 10.42 25.16
C GLY A 404 19.53 9.81 26.40
N LEU A 405 18.77 9.67 27.50
CA LEU A 405 19.24 9.11 28.77
C LEU A 405 19.75 7.67 28.66
N ILE A 406 19.20 6.87 27.75
CA ILE A 406 19.63 5.48 27.53
C ILE A 406 20.63 5.33 26.37
N SER A 407 20.94 6.43 25.67
CA SER A 407 21.91 6.42 24.58
C SER A 407 23.34 6.46 25.14
N ASN A 408 24.12 5.41 24.86
CA ASN A 408 25.56 5.45 25.10
C ASN A 408 26.23 6.26 23.99
N LYS A 409 26.79 7.42 24.31
CA LYS A 409 27.55 8.23 23.33
C LYS A 409 28.96 7.69 23.11
N TYR A 410 29.10 6.41 22.76
CA TYR A 410 30.37 5.79 22.36
C TYR A 410 30.04 4.64 21.39
N GLU A 411 29.94 4.93 20.10
CA GLU A 411 30.86 4.35 19.11
C GLU A 411 31.02 5.21 17.83
N LYS A 412 30.87 6.54 17.92
CA LYS A 412 31.14 7.42 16.76
C LYS A 412 32.60 7.43 16.26
N LYS A 413 33.53 6.72 16.90
CA LYS A 413 34.96 6.72 16.55
C LYS A 413 35.41 5.64 15.56
N GLU A 414 34.58 4.65 15.23
CA GLU A 414 34.97 3.60 14.27
C GLU A 414 34.43 3.82 12.85
N GLU A 415 33.38 4.61 12.67
CA GLU A 415 32.78 4.86 11.35
C GLU A 415 33.61 5.82 10.47
N GLU A 416 34.48 6.66 11.04
CA GLU A 416 35.39 7.52 10.25
C GLU A 416 36.65 6.77 9.74
N LYS A 417 36.84 5.49 10.10
CA LYS A 417 37.99 4.69 9.62
C LYS A 417 37.65 3.67 8.53
N ILE A 418 36.39 3.49 8.17
CA ILE A 418 35.98 2.50 7.15
C ILE A 418 35.74 3.15 5.78
N ASN A 419 35.72 4.48 5.68
CA ASN A 419 35.69 5.22 4.41
C ASN A 419 37.03 5.96 4.16
N GLY A 420 38.12 5.20 4.15
CA GLY A 420 39.43 5.59 3.60
C GLY A 420 39.71 4.82 2.32
#